data_AF-A0A9D1MZY6-F1
#
_entry.id   AF-A0A9D1MZY6-F1
#
_cell.length_a   1.000
_cell.length_b   1.000
_cell.length_c   1.000
_cell.angle_alpha   90.00
_cell.angle_beta   90.00
_cell.angle_gamma   90.00
#
_symmetry.space_group_name_H-M   'P 1'
#
loop_
_entity.id
_entity.type
_entity.pdbx_description
1 polymer ?
#
loop_
_entity_poly.entity_id
_entity_poly.type
_entity_poly.pdbx_seq_one_letter_code
_entity_poly.pdbx_strand_id
1 'polypeptide(L)' 'MTIDRKLMRNGNGWAISINSTILGFLDVNPETDMIRYTMENEKLIITKSDKKVKAVH' A
#
# COMPACT_ATOMS: atom_id res chain seq x y z
N MET A 1 16.44 -2.67 0.80
CA MET A 1 16.21 -2.71 -0.65
C MET A 1 15.64 -1.36 -1.06
N THR A 2 16.17 -0.73 -2.11
CA THR A 2 15.67 0.55 -2.63
C THR A 2 15.22 0.33 -4.06
N ILE A 3 14.03 0.79 -4.42
CA ILE A 3 13.44 0.60 -5.75
C ILE A 3 12.79 1.91 -6.17
N ASP A 4 13.19 2.44 -7.31
CA ASP A 4 12.49 3.56 -7.95
C ASP A 4 11.37 3.02 -8.83
N ARG A 5 10.15 3.54 -8.65
CA ARG A 5 9.00 3.21 -9.50
C ARG A 5 8.25 4.45 -9.93
N LYS A 6 7.79 4.44 -11.17
CA LYS A 6 6.90 5.47 -11.70
C LYS A 6 5.48 5.24 -11.17
N LEU A 7 4.81 6.33 -10.80
CA LEU A 7 3.40 6.30 -10.47
C LEU A 7 2.56 5.95 -11.70
N MET A 8 1.52 5.15 -11.49
CA MET A 8 0.55 4.81 -12.51
C MET A 8 -0.63 5.77 -12.43
N ARG A 9 -1.14 6.23 -13.56
CA ARG A 9 -2.35 7.06 -13.59
C ARG A 9 -3.55 6.20 -13.17
N ASN A 10 -4.37 6.70 -12.25
CA ASN A 10 -5.62 6.04 -11.84
C ASN A 10 -6.74 7.08 -11.72
N GLY A 11 -7.56 7.22 -12.77
CA GLY A 11 -8.60 8.25 -12.84
C GLY A 11 -8.04 9.67 -12.73
N ASN A 12 -8.51 10.44 -11.74
CA ASN A 12 -8.01 11.77 -11.41
C ASN A 12 -6.80 11.74 -10.44
N GLY A 13 -6.35 10.57 -10.02
CA GLY A 13 -5.23 10.39 -9.09
C GLY A 13 -4.08 9.55 -9.66
N TRP A 14 -3.21 9.13 -8.73
CA TRP A 14 -2.02 8.34 -9.01
C TRP A 14 -1.97 7.14 -8.06
N ALA A 15 -1.39 6.03 -8.52
CA ALA A 15 -1.27 4.78 -7.76
C ALA A 15 0.16 4.27 -7.76
N ILE A 16 0.54 3.60 -6.67
CA ILE A 16 1.78 2.83 -6.53
C ILE A 16 1.44 1.36 -6.71
N SER A 17 2.16 0.64 -7.58
CA SER A 17 2.08 -0.82 -7.66
C SER A 17 3.09 -1.45 -6.71
N ILE A 18 2.60 -2.28 -5.79
CA ILE A 18 3.41 -3.11 -4.89
C ILE A 18 3.25 -4.55 -5.37
N ASN A 19 4.36 -5.24 -5.69
CA ASN A 19 4.27 -6.62 -6.17
C ASN A 19 4.00 -7.59 -5.00
N SER A 20 3.49 -8.77 -5.34
CA SER A 20 3.17 -9.82 -4.37
C SER A 20 4.37 -10.25 -3.52
N THR A 21 5.59 -10.22 -4.06
CA THR A 21 6.80 -10.53 -3.29
C THR A 21 7.02 -9.57 -2.13
N ILE A 22 6.91 -8.25 -2.37
CA ILE A 22 7.03 -7.25 -1.30
C ILE A 22 5.90 -7.41 -0.28
N LEU A 23 4.67 -7.67 -0.73
CA LEU A 23 3.55 -7.93 0.17
C LEU A 23 3.79 -9.17 1.06
N GLY A 24 4.36 -10.23 0.49
CA GLY A 24 4.74 -11.44 1.22
C GLY A 24 5.81 -11.16 2.28
N PHE A 25 6.83 -10.36 1.97
CA PHE A 25 7.83 -9.96 2.97
C PHE A 25 7.26 -9.11 4.10
N LEU A 26 6.19 -8.35 3.83
CA LEU A 26 5.52 -7.52 4.81
C LEU A 26 4.38 -8.24 5.55
N ASP A 27 4.13 -9.52 5.23
CA ASP A 27 2.98 -10.30 5.71
C ASP A 27 1.65 -9.53 5.53
N VAL A 28 1.40 -9.00 4.33
CA VAL A 28 0.17 -8.27 3.99
C VAL A 28 -0.63 -9.04 2.96
N ASN A 29 -1.86 -9.42 3.30
CA ASN A 29 -2.83 -9.96 2.35
C ASN A 29 -3.70 -8.81 1.78
N PRO A 30 -3.54 -8.43 0.49
CA PRO A 30 -4.24 -7.28 -0.10
C PRO A 30 -5.77 -7.46 -0.21
N GLU A 31 -6.30 -8.67 -0.07
CA GLU A 31 -7.75 -8.93 -0.11
C GLU A 31 -8.43 -8.68 1.25
N THR A 32 -7.68 -8.75 2.35
CA THR A 32 -8.25 -8.74 3.71
C THR A 32 -7.63 -7.69 4.61
N ASP A 33 -6.33 -7.42 4.47
CA ASP A 33 -5.60 -6.43 5.25
C ASP A 33 -5.76 -5.04 4.65
N MET A 34 -6.00 -4.06 5.52
CA MET A 34 -5.84 -2.66 5.11
C MET A 34 -4.41 -2.20 5.40
N ILE A 35 -3.98 -1.17 4.67
CA ILE A 35 -2.77 -0.42 4.98
C ILE A 35 -3.12 0.96 5.55
N ARG A 36 -2.20 1.52 6.32
CA ARG A 36 -2.23 2.91 6.77
C ARG A 36 -1.04 3.64 6.14
N TYR A 37 -1.30 4.81 5.59
CA TYR A 37 -0.21 5.73 5.24
C TYR A 37 -0.17 6.89 6.22
N THR A 38 1.05 7.35 6.48
CA THR A 38 1.34 8.54 7.28
C THR A 38 2.37 9.36 6.53
N MET A 39 2.39 10.67 6.75
CA MET A 39 3.37 11.57 6.16
C MET A 39 4.24 12.15 7.26
N GLU A 40 5.55 11.98 7.15
CA GLU A 40 6.52 12.49 8.11
C GLU A 40 7.79 12.92 7.37
N ASN A 41 8.26 14.15 7.61
CA ASN A 41 9.53 14.65 7.05
C ASN A 41 9.66 14.40 5.53
N GLU A 42 8.63 14.80 4.77
CA GLU A 42 8.54 14.63 3.30
C GLU A 42 8.52 13.16 2.82
N LYS A 43 8.32 12.20 3.73
CA LYS A 43 8.22 10.77 3.42
C LYS A 43 6.80 10.27 3.59
N LEU A 44 6.35 9.46 2.64
CA LEU A 44 5.16 8.64 2.78
C LEU A 44 5.57 7.30 3.42
N ILE A 45 5.07 7.03 4.62
CA ILE A 45 5.35 5.80 5.35
C ILE A 45 4.08 4.94 5.31
N ILE A 46 4.18 3.75 4.73
CA ILE A 46 3.08 2.79 4.58
C ILE A 46 3.28 1.64 5.57
N THR A 47 2.27 1.33 6.36
CA THR A 47 2.29 0.26 7.37
C THR A 47 1.03 -0.61 7.26
N LYS A 48 1.12 -1.86 7.73
CA LYS A 48 -0.06 -2.71 7.90
C LYS A 48 -0.99 -2.05 8.93
N SER A 49 -2.28 -1.99 8.65
CA SER A 49 -3.29 -1.46 9.56
C SER A 49 -3.90 -2.60 10.37
N ASP A 50 -4.31 -2.31 11.59
CA ASP A 50 -5.10 -3.25 12.41
C ASP A 50 -6.53 -3.43 11.87
N LYS A 51 -6.93 -2.62 10.89
CA LYS A 51 -8.25 -2.70 10.23
C LYS A 51 -8.21 -3.73 9.09
N LYS A 52 -9.34 -4.39 8.89
CA LYS A 52 -9.59 -5.29 7.77
C LYS A 52 -10.50 -4.62 6.74
N VAL A 53 -10.37 -5.04 5.48
CA VAL A 53 -11.29 -4.64 4.41
C VAL A 53 -12.68 -5.07 4.85
N LYS A 54 -13.60 -4.10 5.06
CA LYS A 54 -14.98 -4.44 5.37
C LYS A 54 -15.61 -5.00 4.11
N ALA A 55 -16.17 -6.21 4.19
CA ALA A 55 -17.00 -6.75 3.12
C ALA A 55 -18.17 -5.80 2.90
N VAL A 56 -18.20 -5.14 1.75
CA VAL A 56 -19.39 -4.41 1.30
C VAL A 56 -20.40 -5.48 0.90
N HIS A 57 -21.41 -5.71 1.74
CA HIS A 57 -22.65 -6.41 1.36
C HIS A 57 -23.61 -5.39 0.76
#